data_AF-A0A192C8Q9-F1
#
_entry.id   AF-A0A192C8Q9-F1
#
_cell.length_a   1.000
_cell.length_b   1.000
_cell.length_c   1.000
_cell.angle_alpha   90.00
_cell.angle_beta   90.00
_cell.angle_gamma   90.00
#
_symmetry.space_group_name_H-M   'P 1'
#
loop_
_entity.id
_entity.type
_entity.pdbx_description
1 polymer ?
#
loop_
_entity_poly.entity_id
_entity_poly.type
_entity_poly.pdbx_seq_one_letter_code
_entity_poly.pdbx_strand_id
1 'polypeptide(L)'
;MYEGDAAYKAALDKALKPVGLSGMFGKGGYMDGPGGNVTPVTINGTVWLQGDGCKANTCGWDFIVTLYNPKTHEVVGYRYFGLDDPAYLVWFGEIGVHEFAYLVKNYVAAVN
;
A
#
# COMPACT_ATOMS: atom_id res chain seq x y z
N MET A 1 -0.90 -8.53 -8.96
CA MET A 1 0.58 -8.39 -8.94
C MET A 1 1.24 -9.30 -7.91
N TYR A 2 0.83 -9.29 -6.64
CA TYR A 2 1.54 -10.03 -5.57
C TYR A 2 1.81 -11.52 -5.86
N GLU A 3 0.86 -12.26 -6.43
CA GLU A 3 1.08 -13.68 -6.76
C GLU A 3 1.74 -13.91 -8.12
N GLY A 4 1.74 -12.91 -9.01
CA GLY A 4 2.17 -13.03 -10.40
C GLY A 4 3.52 -12.39 -10.73
N ASP A 5 4.06 -11.54 -9.84
CA ASP A 5 5.32 -10.83 -10.03
C ASP A 5 6.21 -11.02 -8.80
N ALA A 6 7.30 -11.80 -8.97
CA ALA A 6 8.23 -12.14 -7.91
C ALA A 6 9.04 -10.92 -7.40
N ALA A 7 9.36 -9.97 -8.28
CA ALA A 7 10.10 -8.77 -7.91
C ALA A 7 9.22 -7.84 -7.07
N TYR A 8 7.97 -7.63 -7.51
CA TYR A 8 6.98 -6.90 -6.72
C TYR A 8 6.74 -7.56 -5.36
N LYS A 9 6.57 -8.89 -5.33
CA LYS A 9 6.37 -9.64 -4.08
C LYS A 9 7.53 -9.42 -3.11
N ALA A 10 8.77 -9.60 -3.57
CA ALA A 10 9.95 -9.42 -2.73
C ALA A 10 10.09 -7.98 -2.22
N ALA A 11 9.82 -7.00 -3.07
CA ALA A 11 9.85 -5.57 -2.71
C ALA A 11 8.80 -5.23 -1.66
N LEU A 12 7.57 -5.70 -1.84
CA LEU A 12 6.47 -5.48 -0.89
C LEU A 12 6.76 -6.15 0.44
N ASP A 13 7.19 -7.43 0.44
CA ASP A 13 7.53 -8.17 1.66
C ASP A 13 8.67 -7.48 2.42
N LYS A 14 9.68 -6.95 1.71
CA LYS A 14 10.77 -6.16 2.30
C LYS A 14 10.26 -4.87 2.96
N ALA A 15 9.36 -4.14 2.30
CA ALA A 15 8.84 -2.87 2.80
C ALA A 15 7.94 -3.06 4.04
N LEU A 16 7.17 -4.15 4.10
CA LEU A 16 6.22 -4.40 5.18
C LEU A 16 6.85 -5.02 6.44
N LYS A 17 7.95 -5.75 6.30
CA LYS A 17 8.59 -6.45 7.42
C LYS A 17 8.98 -5.55 8.60
N PRO A 18 9.60 -4.36 8.42
CA PRO A 18 10.01 -3.50 9.52
C PRO A 18 8.85 -2.96 10.36
N VAL A 19 7.66 -2.87 9.77
CA VAL A 19 6.45 -2.34 10.42
C VAL A 19 5.51 -3.42 10.94
N GLY A 20 5.96 -4.68 10.97
CA GLY A 20 5.18 -5.80 11.49
C GLY A 20 4.02 -6.25 10.59
N LEU A 21 4.04 -5.88 9.31
CA LEU A 21 2.98 -6.19 8.33
C LEU A 21 3.38 -7.33 7.38
N SER A 22 4.23 -8.27 7.82
CA SER A 22 4.61 -9.42 6.99
C SER A 22 3.42 -10.37 6.74
N GLY A 23 3.31 -10.92 5.53
CA GLY A 23 2.28 -11.89 5.20
C GLY A 23 0.88 -11.30 4.99
N MET A 24 0.77 -9.98 4.81
CA MET A 24 -0.52 -9.32 4.60
C MET A 24 -1.22 -9.73 3.31
N PHE A 25 -0.49 -10.17 2.29
CA PHE A 25 -1.01 -10.50 0.97
C PHE A 25 -0.76 -11.96 0.57
N GLY A 26 -1.53 -12.42 -0.43
CA GLY A 26 -1.48 -13.76 -1.01
C GLY A 26 -2.47 -14.71 -0.36
N LYS A 27 -2.44 -15.98 -0.78
CA LYS A 27 -3.30 -17.03 -0.23
C LYS A 27 -3.24 -17.10 1.30
N GLY A 28 -4.36 -16.82 1.96
CA GLY A 28 -4.49 -16.83 3.42
C GLY A 28 -3.89 -15.60 4.12
N GLY A 29 -3.44 -14.60 3.38
CA GLY A 29 -3.01 -13.32 3.91
C GLY A 29 -4.16 -12.53 4.53
N TYR A 30 -3.82 -11.54 5.35
CA TYR A 30 -4.82 -10.73 6.06
C TYR A 30 -5.72 -9.93 5.10
N MET A 31 -5.13 -9.30 4.07
CA MET A 31 -5.81 -8.54 3.03
C MET A 31 -6.40 -9.50 1.99
N ASP A 32 -7.58 -10.03 2.32
CA ASP A 32 -8.34 -11.00 1.55
C ASP A 32 -9.60 -10.41 0.90
N GLY A 33 -9.77 -9.09 0.99
CA GLY A 33 -10.83 -8.35 0.31
C GLY A 33 -10.51 -8.06 -1.15
N PRO A 34 -11.39 -7.31 -1.84
CA PRO A 34 -11.10 -6.83 -3.18
C PRO A 34 -9.81 -5.98 -3.18
N GLY A 35 -8.97 -6.20 -4.19
CA GLY A 35 -7.91 -5.27 -4.55
C GLY A 35 -8.38 -4.39 -5.70
N GLY A 36 -8.04 -3.11 -5.67
CA GLY A 36 -8.30 -2.20 -6.77
C GLY A 36 -7.32 -2.37 -7.93
N ASN A 37 -7.53 -1.55 -8.95
CA ASN A 37 -6.71 -1.58 -10.15
C ASN A 37 -5.33 -0.99 -9.88
N VAL A 38 -4.31 -1.63 -10.46
CA VAL A 38 -2.97 -1.06 -10.49
C VAL A 38 -2.95 0.10 -11.48
N THR A 39 -2.72 1.32 -10.99
CA THR A 39 -2.77 2.54 -11.79
C THR A 39 -1.39 3.19 -11.84
N PRO A 40 -0.84 3.49 -13.02
CA PRO A 40 0.40 4.25 -13.11
C PRO A 40 0.15 5.72 -12.72
N VAL A 41 1.00 6.25 -11.84
CA VAL A 41 0.95 7.64 -11.36
C VAL A 41 2.33 8.27 -11.51
N THR A 42 2.38 9.55 -11.86
CA THR A 42 3.64 10.29 -12.00
C THR A 42 3.85 11.19 -10.80
N ILE A 43 4.91 10.96 -10.04
CA ILE A 43 5.29 11.71 -8.84
C ILE A 43 6.70 12.26 -9.09
N ASN A 44 6.82 13.59 -9.12
CA ASN A 44 8.08 14.29 -9.38
C ASN A 44 8.84 13.74 -10.63
N GLY A 45 8.11 13.50 -11.72
CA GLY A 45 8.67 12.95 -12.97
C GLY A 45 9.00 11.44 -12.94
N THR A 46 8.82 10.76 -11.80
CA THR A 46 8.99 9.31 -11.67
C THR A 46 7.65 8.60 -11.76
N VAL A 47 7.59 7.53 -12.56
CA VAL A 47 6.40 6.68 -12.66
C VAL A 47 6.41 5.64 -11.54
N TRP A 48 5.33 5.65 -10.76
CA TRP A 48 5.02 4.66 -9.73
C TRP A 48 3.75 3.90 -10.14
N LEU A 49 3.66 2.63 -9.78
CA LEU A 49 2.46 1.82 -9.92
C LEU A 49 1.72 1.85 -8.58
N GLN A 50 0.61 2.58 -8.51
CA GLN A 50 -0.26 2.59 -7.34
C GLN A 50 -1.10 1.32 -7.33
N GLY A 51 -1.09 0.59 -6.23
CA GLY A 51 -2.03 -0.49 -5.96
C GLY A 51 -2.75 -0.26 -4.64
N ASP A 52 -3.89 -0.92 -4.47
CA ASP A 52 -4.63 -0.92 -3.23
C ASP A 52 -5.19 -2.32 -2.92
N GLY A 53 -5.46 -2.55 -1.65
CA GLY A 53 -6.13 -3.74 -1.16
C GLY A 53 -6.79 -3.47 0.18
N CYS A 54 -7.76 -4.30 0.53
CA CYS A 54 -8.44 -4.20 1.81
C CYS A 54 -8.69 -5.55 2.45
N LYS A 55 -9.10 -5.50 3.73
CA LYS A 55 -9.67 -6.64 4.42
C LYS A 55 -11.12 -6.85 3.97
N ALA A 56 -11.49 -8.11 3.72
CA ALA A 56 -12.86 -8.43 3.32
C ALA A 56 -13.88 -7.89 4.34
N ASN A 57 -15.01 -7.38 3.82
CA ASN A 57 -16.12 -6.80 4.60
C ASN A 57 -15.79 -5.55 5.44
N THR A 58 -14.58 -5.00 5.32
CA THR A 58 -14.10 -3.87 6.15
C THR A 58 -13.30 -2.84 5.34
N CYS A 59 -13.46 -2.83 4.00
CA CYS A 59 -12.67 -1.97 3.11
C CYS A 59 -12.80 -0.47 3.36
N GLY A 60 -13.88 -0.02 4.00
CA GLY A 60 -14.02 1.38 4.41
C GLY A 60 -13.10 1.80 5.56
N TRP A 61 -12.52 0.84 6.30
CA TRP A 61 -11.75 1.13 7.50
C TRP A 61 -10.62 0.14 7.80
N ASP A 62 -10.26 -0.74 6.87
CA ASP A 62 -9.01 -1.51 6.90
C ASP A 62 -8.52 -1.76 5.48
N PHE A 63 -7.60 -0.91 5.05
CA PHE A 63 -7.08 -0.89 3.69
C PHE A 63 -5.61 -0.49 3.66
N ILE A 64 -4.96 -0.81 2.54
CA ILE A 64 -3.55 -0.56 2.30
C ILE A 64 -3.38 -0.01 0.89
N VAL A 65 -2.55 1.02 0.78
CA VAL A 65 -2.19 1.64 -0.50
C VAL A 65 -0.68 1.51 -0.66
N THR A 66 -0.25 1.04 -1.83
CA THR A 66 1.15 0.86 -2.19
C THR A 66 1.49 1.69 -3.42
N LEU A 67 2.72 2.20 -3.46
CA LEU A 67 3.37 2.72 -4.65
C LEU A 67 4.59 1.84 -4.92
N TYR A 68 4.62 1.21 -6.08
CA TYR A 68 5.73 0.38 -6.52
C TYR A 68 6.47 1.05 -7.66
N ASN A 69 7.79 1.21 -7.53
CA ASN A 69 8.64 1.68 -8.62
C ASN A 69 9.15 0.46 -9.40
N PRO A 70 8.69 0.24 -10.64
CA PRO A 70 9.09 -0.95 -11.42
C PRO A 70 10.55 -0.91 -11.87
N LYS A 71 11.23 0.25 -11.82
CA LYS A 71 12.64 0.40 -12.19
C LYS A 71 13.59 0.09 -11.04
N THR A 72 13.27 0.55 -9.84
CA THR A 72 14.12 0.38 -8.64
C THR A 72 13.69 -0.78 -7.76
N HIS A 73 12.52 -1.35 -8.01
CA HIS A 73 11.87 -2.34 -7.16
C HIS A 73 11.67 -1.87 -5.71
N GLU A 74 11.39 -0.57 -5.55
CA GLU A 74 11.05 0.02 -4.27
C GLU A 74 9.53 0.02 -4.07
N VAL A 75 9.11 -0.19 -2.83
CA VAL A 75 7.72 -0.08 -2.41
C VAL A 75 7.63 0.87 -1.23
N VAL A 76 6.73 1.84 -1.34
CA VAL A 76 6.35 2.77 -0.27
C VAL A 76 4.83 2.80 -0.17
N GLY A 77 4.29 3.19 0.98
CA GLY A 77 2.84 3.24 1.13
C GLY A 77 2.39 3.42 2.56
N TYR A 78 1.10 3.19 2.76
CA TYR A 78 0.48 3.21 4.07
C TYR A 78 -0.61 2.15 4.20
N ARG A 79 -0.85 1.69 5.43
CA ARG A 79 -2.06 0.97 5.82
C ARG A 79 -2.85 1.84 6.77
N TYR A 80 -4.14 1.94 6.51
CA TYR A 80 -5.12 2.51 7.43
C TYR A 80 -5.96 1.38 8.03
N PHE A 81 -6.15 1.36 9.34
CA PHE A 81 -7.07 0.42 9.97
C PHE A 81 -7.69 0.96 11.27
N GLY A 82 -8.97 0.71 11.46
CA GLY A 82 -9.75 1.16 12.62
C GLY A 82 -11.06 1.80 12.19
N LEU A 83 -12.17 1.29 12.72
CA LEU A 83 -13.54 1.69 12.38
C LEU A 83 -13.90 3.06 12.96
N ASP A 84 -13.28 3.41 14.09
CA ASP A 84 -13.48 4.62 14.90
C ASP A 84 -12.15 5.01 15.60
N ASP A 85 -12.20 5.96 16.55
CA ASP A 85 -11.06 6.36 17.37
C ASP A 85 -10.73 5.28 18.44
N PRO A 86 -9.49 4.73 18.48
CA PRO A 86 -8.36 5.07 17.64
C PRO A 86 -8.30 4.34 16.30
N ALA A 87 -8.18 5.13 15.23
CA ALA A 87 -7.78 4.68 13.91
C ALA A 87 -6.26 4.80 13.76
N TYR A 88 -5.66 3.84 13.08
CA TYR A 88 -4.21 3.72 12.94
C TYR A 88 -3.78 3.91 11.50
N LEU A 89 -2.73 4.71 11.31
CA LEU A 89 -2.07 4.92 10.04
C LEU A 89 -0.61 4.48 10.14
N VAL A 90 -0.25 3.44 9.40
CA VAL A 90 1.10 2.86 9.41
C VAL A 90 1.75 3.09 8.06
N TRP A 91 2.77 3.93 8.04
CA TRP A 91 3.61 4.21 6.87
C TRP A 91 4.71 3.14 6.73
N PHE A 92 5.03 2.74 5.51
CA PHE A 92 6.08 1.75 5.25
C PHE A 92 6.90 2.07 4.00
N GLY A 93 8.10 1.47 3.95
CA GLY A 93 9.11 1.78 2.96
C GLY A 93 9.89 3.06 3.27
N GLU A 94 10.94 3.33 2.48
CA GLU A 94 11.71 4.57 2.56
C GLU A 94 10.99 5.65 1.75
N ILE A 95 10.08 6.38 2.39
CA ILE A 95 9.19 7.33 1.71
C ILE A 95 9.87 8.69 1.53
N GLY A 96 10.08 9.08 0.27
CA GLY A 96 10.51 10.43 -0.08
C GLY A 96 9.41 11.49 0.13
N VAL A 97 9.80 12.76 0.19
CA VAL A 97 8.86 13.87 0.45
C VAL A 97 7.74 13.98 -0.58
N HIS A 98 8.01 13.66 -1.85
CA HIS A 98 7.04 13.76 -2.92
C HIS A 98 6.04 12.60 -2.89
N GLU A 99 6.52 11.39 -2.65
CA GLU A 99 5.70 10.19 -2.46
C GLU A 99 4.84 10.34 -1.21
N PHE A 100 5.41 10.86 -0.13
CA PHE A 100 4.67 11.13 1.11
C PHE A 100 3.54 12.15 0.88
N ALA A 101 3.82 13.28 0.24
CA ALA A 101 2.80 14.29 -0.07
C ALA A 101 1.67 13.72 -0.95
N TYR A 102 2.03 12.90 -1.94
CA TYR A 102 1.05 12.20 -2.79
C TYR A 102 0.17 11.25 -1.96
N LEU A 103 0.78 10.41 -1.14
CA LEU A 103 0.07 9.42 -0.32
C LEU A 103 -0.81 10.07 0.74
N VAL A 104 -0.37 11.17 1.36
CA VAL A 104 -1.20 11.94 2.30
C VAL A 104 -2.44 12.48 1.60
N LYS A 105 -2.30 13.05 0.40
CA LYS A 105 -3.46 13.53 -0.38
C LYS A 105 -4.42 12.39 -0.72
N ASN A 106 -3.87 11.23 -1.10
CA ASN A 106 -4.65 10.03 -1.36
C ASN A 106 -5.42 9.56 -0.12
N TYR A 107 -4.75 9.48 1.04
CA TYR A 107 -5.36 9.13 2.32
C TYR A 107 -6.50 10.08 2.69
N VAL A 108 -6.24 11.40 2.66
CA VAL A 108 -7.24 12.43 3.01
C VAL A 108 -8.47 12.34 2.10
N ALA A 109 -8.31 11.95 0.84
CA ALA A 109 -9.43 11.74 -0.07
C ALA A 109 -10.21 10.43 0.19
N ALA A 110 -9.58 9.45 0.84
CA ALA A 110 -10.21 8.16 1.14
C ALA A 110 -11.01 8.18 2.47
N VAL A 111 -10.65 9.04 3.41
CA VAL A 111 -11.28 9.12 4.75
C VAL A 111 -12.21 10.31 4.97
N ASN A 112 -12.35 11.21 3.99
CA ASN A 112 -13.35 12.28 3.98
C ASN A 112 -14.55 11.91 3.10
#